data_AF-A0A9D7ACM0-F1
#
_entry.id   AF-A0A9D7ACM0-F1
#
_cell.length_a   1.000
_cell.length_b   1.000
_cell.length_c   1.000
_cell.angle_alpha   90.00
_cell.angle_beta   90.00
_cell.angle_gamma   90.00
#
_symmetry.space_group_name_H-M   'P 1'
#
loop_
_entity.id
_entity.type
_entity.pdbx_description
1 polymer ?
#
loop_
_entity_poly.entity_id
_entity_poly.type
_entity_poly.pdbx_seq_one_letter_code
_entity_poly.pdbx_strand_id
1 'polypeptide(L)'
;MFLSTFERRRIVIAALLTTLVLPFVLLNRSDDKVTDSTEVATTTTQLEQASEDGSLEPIILGGPSPIVQDGSAQIAYPASSLTGVQAIASFSNFDNAPEIVCYMPQAPLGIKISVQNLNNGRTATCTNVFRTTMPSGASMLLHTKVFESLANLVDAPIPVTVSW
;
A
#
# COMPACT_ATOMS: atom_id res chain seq x y z
N MET A 1 31.39 29.56 1.68
CA MET A 1 30.28 28.59 1.81
C MET A 1 30.50 27.80 3.09
N PHE A 2 29.79 28.12 4.17
CA PHE A 2 30.01 27.53 5.49
C PHE A 2 29.06 26.35 5.70
N LEU A 3 29.59 25.12 5.72
CA LEU A 3 28.80 23.94 6.08
C LEU A 3 28.35 24.05 7.53
N SER A 4 27.07 23.79 7.75
CA SER A 4 26.47 23.73 9.09
C SER A 4 27.11 22.60 9.91
N THR A 5 27.10 22.73 11.24
CA THR A 5 27.64 21.70 12.16
C THR A 5 26.97 20.33 11.97
N PHE A 6 25.70 20.33 11.55
CA PHE A 6 24.93 19.13 11.24
C PHE A 6 25.42 18.43 9.96
N GLU A 7 25.69 19.18 8.89
CA GLU A 7 26.23 18.62 7.64
C GLU A 7 27.63 18.06 7.82
N ARG A 8 28.48 18.74 8.62
CA ARG A 8 29.83 18.24 8.93
C ARG A 8 29.78 16.88 9.64
N ARG A 9 28.87 16.70 10.60
CA ARG A 9 28.70 15.41 11.30
C ARG A 9 28.24 14.31 10.35
N ARG A 10 27.33 14.60 9.43
CA ARG A 10 26.86 13.61 8.43
C ARG A 10 27.96 13.20 7.44
N ILE A 11 28.76 14.13 6.95
CA ILE A 11 29.84 13.85 6.00
C ILE A 11 30.94 12.98 6.65
N VAL A 12 31.29 13.27 7.91
CA VAL A 12 32.28 12.46 8.66
C VAL A 12 31.79 11.03 8.87
N ILE A 13 30.52 10.85 9.20
CA ILE A 13 29.92 9.51 9.39
C ILE A 13 29.91 8.73 8.07
N ALA A 14 29.54 9.36 6.95
CA ALA A 14 29.52 8.73 5.65
C ALA A 14 30.93 8.28 5.17
N ALA A 15 31.95 9.10 5.44
CA ALA A 15 33.35 8.77 5.12
C ALA A 15 33.89 7.58 5.95
N LEU A 16 33.55 7.52 7.24
CA LEU A 16 33.93 6.38 8.09
C LEU A 16 33.22 5.09 7.67
N LEU A 17 31.95 5.17 7.30
CA LEU A 17 31.18 4.00 6.88
C LEU A 17 31.68 3.46 5.53
N THR A 18 32.01 4.34 4.58
CA THR A 18 32.54 3.93 3.27
C THR A 18 33.93 3.30 3.38
N THR A 19 34.82 3.81 4.24
CA THR A 19 36.14 3.21 4.45
C THR A 19 36.07 1.82 5.09
N LEU A 20 35.03 1.53 5.87
CA LEU A 20 34.85 0.22 6.53
C LEU A 20 34.15 -0.82 5.64
N VAL A 21 33.21 -0.41 4.78
CA VAL A 21 32.43 -1.33 3.93
C VAL A 21 33.19 -1.75 2.67
N LEU A 22 34.00 -0.86 2.08
CA LEU A 22 34.73 -1.13 0.84
C LEU A 22 35.64 -2.37 0.89
N PRO A 23 36.43 -2.65 1.95
CA PRO A 23 37.24 -3.86 2.01
C PRO A 23 36.39 -5.14 2.15
N PHE A 24 35.23 -5.08 2.80
CA PHE A 24 34.34 -6.23 2.96
C PHE A 24 33.66 -6.66 1.65
N VAL A 25 33.30 -5.70 0.80
CA VAL A 25 32.64 -5.99 -0.49
C VAL A 25 33.62 -6.62 -1.49
N LEU A 26 34.90 -6.23 -1.46
CA LEU A 26 35.92 -6.81 -2.34
C LEU A 26 36.28 -8.24 -1.97
N LEU A 27 36.19 -8.62 -0.68
CA LEU A 27 36.47 -9.97 -0.20
C LEU A 27 35.34 -10.97 -0.47
N ASN A 28 34.11 -10.49 -0.71
CA ASN A 28 32.93 -11.34 -0.90
C ASN A 28 32.51 -11.56 -2.36
N ARG A 29 33.34 -11.16 -3.34
CA ARG A 29 33.12 -11.52 -4.74
C ARG A 29 33.51 -12.99 -4.97
N SER A 30 32.58 -13.89 -4.69
CA SER A 30 32.60 -15.25 -5.23
C SER A 30 31.99 -15.24 -6.63
N ASP A 31 32.69 -15.86 -7.56
CA ASP A 31 32.36 -15.99 -8.99
C ASP A 31 31.14 -16.90 -9.16
N ASP A 32 29.99 -16.36 -9.57
CA ASP A 32 28.78 -17.13 -9.79
C ASP A 32 28.72 -17.59 -11.26
N LYS A 33 29.04 -18.87 -11.50
CA LYS A 33 28.89 -19.50 -12.81
C LYS A 33 27.44 -19.94 -13.01
N VAL A 34 26.72 -19.18 -13.83
CA VAL A 34 25.40 -19.50 -14.38
C VAL A 34 25.47 -20.82 -15.16
N THR A 35 24.63 -21.80 -14.80
CA THR A 35 24.36 -23.00 -15.62
C THR A 35 22.87 -23.06 -15.95
N ASP A 36 22.66 -23.46 -17.19
CA ASP A 36 21.53 -23.30 -18.09
C ASP A 36 20.43 -24.37 -17.92
N SER A 37 19.24 -24.02 -18.42
CA SER A 37 18.20 -24.86 -19.03
C SER A 37 17.47 -25.94 -18.21
N THR A 38 16.13 -25.86 -18.22
CA THR A 38 15.25 -27.03 -18.43
C THR A 38 13.87 -26.57 -18.94
N GLU A 39 13.55 -26.93 -20.19
CA GLU A 39 12.20 -26.92 -20.77
C GLU A 39 11.33 -28.01 -20.13
N VAL A 40 10.03 -27.74 -19.95
CA VAL A 40 9.04 -28.75 -19.53
C VAL A 40 7.91 -28.84 -20.56
N ALA A 41 7.78 -30.03 -21.13
CA ALA A 41 6.79 -30.40 -22.14
C ALA A 41 5.39 -30.62 -21.55
N THR A 42 4.39 -30.32 -22.37
CA THR A 42 2.95 -30.46 -22.11
C THR A 42 2.48 -31.92 -22.26
N THR A 43 1.52 -32.37 -21.46
CA THR A 43 0.74 -33.58 -21.74
C THR A 43 -0.72 -33.33 -21.40
N THR A 44 -1.57 -33.30 -22.43
CA THR A 44 -3.03 -33.26 -22.33
C THR A 44 -3.58 -34.68 -22.41
N THR A 45 -4.37 -35.07 -21.41
CA THR A 45 -5.09 -36.36 -21.38
C THR A 45 -6.53 -36.14 -21.81
N GLN A 46 -6.95 -36.76 -22.91
CA GLN A 46 -8.33 -36.76 -23.40
C GLN A 46 -9.09 -37.90 -22.72
N LEU A 47 -10.22 -37.60 -22.07
CA LEU A 47 -11.08 -38.61 -21.44
C LEU A 47 -12.14 -39.10 -22.43
N GLU A 48 -12.24 -40.41 -22.55
CA GLU A 48 -13.19 -41.14 -23.39
C GLU A 48 -14.57 -41.15 -22.72
N GLN A 49 -15.59 -40.72 -23.48
CA GLN A 49 -16.97 -40.59 -23.01
C GLN A 49 -17.69 -41.92 -23.23
N ALA A 50 -17.88 -42.70 -22.16
CA ALA A 50 -18.72 -43.90 -22.17
C ALA A 50 -20.18 -43.49 -21.87
N SER A 51 -21.04 -43.71 -22.86
CA SER A 51 -22.49 -43.55 -22.77
C SER A 51 -23.09 -44.79 -22.09
N GLU A 52 -23.66 -44.64 -20.90
CA GLU A 52 -24.51 -45.67 -20.30
C GLU A 52 -25.93 -45.12 -20.10
N ASP A 53 -26.83 -45.75 -20.85
CA ASP A 53 -28.27 -45.56 -20.92
C ASP A 53 -28.92 -46.04 -19.61
N GLY A 54 -29.58 -45.11 -18.92
CA GLY A 54 -30.18 -45.32 -17.61
C GLY A 54 -30.87 -44.07 -17.11
N SER A 55 -31.84 -43.55 -17.88
CA SER A 55 -32.66 -42.40 -17.49
C SER A 55 -33.56 -42.74 -16.30
N LEU A 56 -33.04 -42.63 -15.09
CA LEU A 56 -33.88 -42.51 -13.89
C LEU A 56 -34.39 -41.06 -13.85
N GLU A 57 -35.71 -40.89 -13.98
CA GLU A 57 -36.34 -39.57 -13.82
C GLU A 57 -36.01 -39.02 -12.43
N PRO A 58 -35.54 -37.76 -12.30
CA PRO A 58 -35.19 -37.19 -11.02
C PRO A 58 -36.41 -37.10 -10.11
N ILE A 59 -36.42 -37.86 -9.02
CA ILE A 59 -37.41 -37.72 -7.96
C ILE A 59 -37.06 -36.47 -7.13
N ILE A 60 -37.83 -35.39 -7.30
CA ILE A 60 -37.68 -34.19 -6.47
C ILE A 60 -38.33 -34.47 -5.11
N LEU A 61 -37.52 -34.88 -4.14
CA LEU A 61 -37.91 -34.90 -2.73
C LEU A 61 -38.16 -33.45 -2.30
N GLY A 62 -39.43 -33.05 -2.22
CA GLY A 62 -39.82 -31.70 -1.83
C GLY A 62 -39.23 -31.33 -0.47
N GLY A 63 -38.26 -30.42 -0.48
CA GLY A 63 -37.76 -29.77 0.72
C GLY A 63 -38.70 -28.66 1.20
N PRO A 64 -38.61 -28.23 2.47
CA PRO A 64 -39.33 -27.05 2.94
C PRO A 64 -38.96 -25.83 2.08
N SER A 65 -39.93 -24.93 1.88
CA SER A 65 -39.75 -23.74 1.07
C SER A 65 -38.52 -22.96 1.55
N PRO A 66 -37.65 -22.50 0.64
CA PRO A 66 -36.47 -21.75 1.03
C PRO A 66 -36.89 -20.49 1.81
N ILE A 67 -36.23 -20.27 2.95
CA ILE A 67 -36.37 -19.03 3.70
C ILE A 67 -35.85 -17.92 2.78
N VAL A 68 -36.75 -17.06 2.32
CA VAL A 68 -36.37 -15.83 1.60
C VAL A 68 -35.66 -14.95 2.62
N GLN A 69 -34.32 -14.91 2.57
CA GLN A 69 -33.56 -13.92 3.32
C GLN A 69 -33.86 -12.55 2.72
N ASP A 70 -34.71 -11.77 3.39
CA ASP A 70 -34.99 -10.37 3.05
C ASP A 70 -33.89 -9.40 3.55
N GLY A 71 -32.80 -9.98 4.09
CA GLY A 71 -31.67 -9.24 4.60
C GLY A 71 -30.96 -8.50 3.46
N SER A 72 -31.28 -7.23 3.30
CA SER A 72 -30.45 -6.30 2.54
C SER A 72 -29.13 -6.11 3.28
N ALA A 73 -28.09 -6.82 2.85
CA ALA A 73 -26.73 -6.50 3.28
C ALA A 73 -26.40 -5.10 2.74
N GLN A 74 -26.14 -4.16 3.65
CA GLN A 74 -25.78 -2.81 3.27
C GLN A 74 -24.36 -2.83 2.66
N ILE A 75 -24.26 -2.84 1.34
CA ILE A 75 -22.98 -2.70 0.63
C ILE A 75 -22.62 -1.22 0.64
N ALA A 76 -21.62 -0.84 1.44
CA ALA A 76 -21.07 0.50 1.41
C ALA A 76 -20.29 0.71 0.10
N TYR A 77 -20.88 1.45 -0.84
CA TYR A 77 -20.16 1.91 -2.03
C TYR A 77 -19.32 3.15 -1.67
N PRO A 78 -18.06 3.24 -2.12
CA PRO A 78 -17.24 4.42 -1.90
C PRO A 78 -17.87 5.65 -2.58
N ALA A 79 -17.77 6.81 -1.92
CA ALA A 79 -18.39 8.06 -2.39
C ALA A 79 -17.89 8.45 -3.79
N SER A 80 -18.82 8.76 -4.69
CA SER A 80 -18.57 9.00 -6.13
C SER A 80 -18.26 10.46 -6.50
N SER A 81 -18.17 11.38 -5.53
CA SER A 81 -17.73 12.76 -5.77
C SER A 81 -16.37 13.03 -5.12
N LEU A 82 -15.32 12.48 -5.70
CA LEU A 82 -13.95 12.67 -5.24
C LEU A 82 -13.27 13.73 -6.13
N THR A 83 -13.59 15.01 -5.90
CA THR A 83 -12.77 16.10 -6.44
C THR A 83 -11.41 16.04 -5.77
N GLY A 84 -10.40 15.53 -6.48
CA GLY A 84 -9.03 15.44 -5.97
C GLY A 84 -8.17 14.37 -6.64
N VAL A 85 -6.94 14.25 -6.16
CA VAL A 85 -5.96 13.23 -6.56
C VAL A 85 -6.11 12.02 -5.65
N GLN A 86 -6.21 10.82 -6.21
CA GLN A 86 -6.17 9.58 -5.43
C GLN A 86 -4.75 9.28 -4.97
N ALA A 87 -4.61 8.90 -3.71
CA ALA A 87 -3.33 8.60 -3.07
C ALA A 87 -3.48 7.44 -2.09
N ILE A 88 -2.35 6.82 -1.74
CA ILE A 88 -2.23 5.85 -0.67
C ILE A 88 -1.56 6.54 0.51
N ALA A 89 -2.31 6.73 1.60
CA ALA A 89 -1.83 7.40 2.80
C ALA A 89 -1.33 6.39 3.84
N SER A 90 -0.13 6.65 4.35
CA SER A 90 0.38 6.01 5.57
C SER A 90 0.64 7.08 6.63
N PHE A 91 1.16 6.69 7.79
CA PHE A 91 1.46 7.60 8.88
C PHE A 91 2.90 7.50 9.35
N SER A 92 3.38 8.57 9.97
CA SER A 92 4.61 8.57 10.74
C SER A 92 4.62 9.74 11.70
N ASN A 93 5.52 9.70 12.69
CA ASN A 93 5.84 10.88 13.46
C ASN A 93 6.64 11.88 12.59
N PHE A 94 6.34 13.18 12.74
CA PHE A 94 7.13 14.25 12.13
C PHE A 94 7.90 14.96 13.24
N ASP A 95 9.20 14.69 13.31
CA ASP A 95 10.04 15.24 14.38
C ASP A 95 10.09 16.77 14.32
N ASN A 96 9.81 17.43 15.44
CA ASN A 96 9.77 18.89 15.57
C ASN A 96 8.77 19.60 14.65
N ALA A 97 7.73 18.91 14.16
CA ALA A 97 6.66 19.53 13.39
C ALA A 97 5.35 19.58 14.21
N PRO A 98 4.42 20.50 13.87
CA PRO A 98 3.07 20.49 14.43
C PRO A 98 2.35 19.17 14.15
N GLU A 99 1.42 18.77 15.03
CA GLU A 99 0.69 17.50 14.89
C GLU A 99 -0.31 17.45 13.71
N ILE A 100 -0.45 18.55 12.97
CA ILE A 100 -1.38 18.76 11.86
C ILE A 100 -0.68 18.86 10.50
N VAL A 101 0.49 18.23 10.34
CA VAL A 101 1.25 18.23 9.08
C VAL A 101 1.11 16.94 8.31
N CYS A 102 1.41 17.00 7.02
CA CYS A 102 1.49 15.85 6.14
C CYS A 102 2.51 16.12 5.02
N TYR A 103 2.89 15.09 4.29
CA TYR A 103 3.73 15.20 3.11
C TYR A 103 3.08 14.50 1.93
N MET A 104 2.83 15.27 0.88
CA MET A 104 2.38 14.80 -0.43
C MET A 104 3.29 15.45 -1.49
N PRO A 105 4.14 14.68 -2.19
CA PRO A 105 5.09 15.24 -3.17
C PRO A 105 4.43 16.03 -4.32
N GLN A 106 3.19 15.68 -4.67
CA GLN A 106 2.44 16.28 -5.78
C GLN A 106 1.78 17.62 -5.43
N ALA A 107 1.64 17.92 -4.13
CA ALA A 107 1.00 19.13 -3.67
C ALA A 107 2.06 20.20 -3.36
N PRO A 108 1.77 21.51 -3.54
CA PRO A 108 2.70 22.56 -3.14
C PRO A 108 3.03 22.50 -1.64
N LEU A 109 4.20 22.98 -1.23
CA LEU A 109 4.56 23.04 0.18
C LEU A 109 3.89 24.23 0.87
N GLY A 110 3.55 24.09 2.15
CA GLY A 110 2.95 25.14 2.98
C GLY A 110 1.44 25.33 2.79
N ILE A 111 0.81 24.62 1.85
CA ILE A 111 -0.64 24.70 1.62
C ILE A 111 -1.42 23.71 2.50
N LYS A 112 -2.69 24.02 2.75
CA LYS A 112 -3.61 23.11 3.42
C LYS A 112 -4.15 22.09 2.43
N ILE A 113 -4.01 20.84 2.78
CA ILE A 113 -4.52 19.69 2.05
C ILE A 113 -5.73 19.13 2.80
N SER A 114 -6.82 18.88 2.08
CA SER A 114 -7.94 18.07 2.52
C SER A 114 -7.72 16.62 2.13
N VAL A 115 -7.85 15.70 3.08
CA VAL A 115 -7.63 14.27 2.91
C VAL A 115 -8.90 13.55 3.31
N GLN A 116 -9.50 12.82 2.38
CA GLN A 116 -10.69 12.00 2.62
C GLN A 116 -10.34 10.52 2.48
N ASN A 117 -10.64 9.72 3.51
CA ASN A 117 -10.51 8.28 3.48
C ASN A 117 -11.61 7.64 2.62
N LEU A 118 -11.23 6.86 1.62
CA LEU A 118 -12.16 6.23 0.69
C LEU A 118 -12.93 5.05 1.28
N ASN A 119 -12.39 4.45 2.34
CA ASN A 119 -13.01 3.29 3.00
C ASN A 119 -14.20 3.68 3.90
N ASN A 120 -14.18 4.88 4.48
CA ASN A 120 -15.18 5.29 5.49
C ASN A 120 -15.71 6.73 5.32
N GLY A 121 -15.20 7.49 4.35
CA GLY A 121 -15.62 8.86 4.06
C GLY A 121 -15.14 9.93 5.04
N ARG A 122 -14.36 9.58 6.08
CA ARG A 122 -13.83 10.54 7.05
C ARG A 122 -12.84 11.49 6.37
N THR A 123 -12.86 12.75 6.79
CA THR A 123 -12.01 13.81 6.23
C THR A 123 -11.19 14.48 7.32
N ALA A 124 -9.93 14.77 7.01
CA ALA A 124 -9.01 15.50 7.84
C ALA A 124 -8.28 16.56 7.00
N THR A 125 -7.77 17.60 7.66
CA THR A 125 -6.95 18.62 7.00
C THR A 125 -5.55 18.65 7.59
N CYS A 126 -4.56 18.89 6.75
CA CYS A 126 -3.16 18.96 7.16
C CYS A 126 -2.39 19.98 6.32
N THR A 127 -1.29 20.49 6.85
CA THR A 127 -0.41 21.39 6.09
C THR A 127 0.69 20.57 5.42
N ASN A 128 0.91 20.76 4.12
CA ASN A 128 1.93 20.04 3.38
C ASN A 128 3.32 20.54 3.78
N VAL A 129 4.18 19.66 4.28
CA VAL A 129 5.56 19.96 4.67
C VAL A 129 6.50 18.97 4.00
N PHE A 130 7.72 19.40 3.72
CA PHE A 130 8.68 18.56 3.04
C PHE A 130 9.15 17.40 3.92
N ARG A 131 9.30 16.21 3.32
CA ARG A 131 9.94 15.05 3.96
C ARG A 131 10.82 14.31 2.95
N THR A 132 11.92 13.74 3.43
CA THR A 132 12.88 13.02 2.58
C THR A 132 12.56 11.53 2.43
N THR A 133 11.68 10.99 3.26
CA THR A 133 11.38 9.55 3.32
C THR A 133 9.88 9.30 3.28
N MET A 134 9.49 8.38 2.39
CA MET A 134 8.14 7.87 2.22
C MET A 134 8.20 6.35 2.35
N PRO A 135 7.33 5.72 3.16
CA PRO A 135 7.22 4.27 3.20
C PRO A 135 6.90 3.69 1.81
N SER A 136 7.43 2.51 1.49
CA SER A 136 7.11 1.82 0.23
C SER A 136 5.61 1.58 0.12
N GLY A 137 5.04 1.87 -1.06
CA GLY A 137 3.61 1.71 -1.31
C GLY A 137 2.73 2.87 -0.82
N ALA A 138 3.28 3.84 -0.07
CA ALA A 138 2.58 5.08 0.26
C ALA A 138 2.95 6.18 -0.74
N SER A 139 1.96 6.97 -1.14
CA SER A 139 2.17 8.20 -1.94
C SER A 139 1.94 9.47 -1.13
N MET A 140 1.33 9.35 0.04
CA MET A 140 1.12 10.41 1.02
C MET A 140 1.52 9.93 2.42
N LEU A 141 2.12 10.81 3.20
CA LEU A 141 2.46 10.54 4.58
C LEU A 141 1.79 11.54 5.50
N LEU A 142 0.98 11.04 6.44
CA LEU A 142 0.28 11.86 7.40
C LEU A 142 1.02 11.84 8.74
N HIS A 143 0.93 12.93 9.50
CA HIS A 143 1.27 12.86 10.90
C HIS A 143 0.35 11.85 11.60
N THR A 144 0.87 11.07 12.55
CA THR A 144 0.11 10.02 13.27
C THR A 144 -1.24 10.53 13.78
N LYS A 145 -1.29 11.74 14.37
CA LYS A 145 -2.54 12.36 14.84
C LYS A 145 -3.56 12.65 13.74
N VAL A 146 -3.11 13.06 12.55
CA VAL A 146 -4.00 13.26 11.40
C VAL A 146 -4.53 11.92 10.92
N PHE A 147 -3.68 10.90 10.87
CA PHE A 147 -4.09 9.56 10.45
C PHE A 147 -5.12 8.95 11.40
N GLU A 148 -4.94 9.08 12.72
CA GLU A 148 -5.89 8.59 13.75
C GLU A 148 -7.29 9.20 13.59
N SER A 149 -7.40 10.42 13.05
CA SER A 149 -8.70 11.03 12.75
C SER A 149 -9.40 10.41 11.53
N LEU A 150 -8.64 9.76 10.64
CA LEU A 150 -9.12 9.13 9.40
C LEU A 150 -9.37 7.62 9.55
N ALA A 151 -8.51 6.91 10.28
CA ALA A 151 -8.54 5.44 10.42
C ALA A 151 -7.78 4.97 11.67
N ASN A 152 -7.83 3.66 11.96
CA ASN A 152 -6.98 3.06 12.99
C ASN A 152 -5.59 2.79 12.39
N LEU A 153 -4.52 2.94 13.18
CA LEU A 153 -3.13 2.75 12.75
C LEU A 153 -2.87 1.37 12.11
N VAL A 154 -3.61 0.34 12.54
CA VAL A 154 -3.50 -1.02 11.97
C VAL A 154 -4.04 -1.13 10.54
N ASP A 155 -4.85 -0.16 10.11
CA ASP A 155 -5.43 -0.13 8.76
C ASP A 155 -4.46 0.48 7.73
N ALA A 156 -3.30 0.99 8.18
CA ALA A 156 -2.35 1.61 7.29
C ALA A 156 -1.66 0.58 6.39
N PRO A 157 -1.43 0.91 5.10
CA PRO A 157 -1.82 2.14 4.42
C PRO A 157 -3.29 2.14 3.91
N ILE A 158 -3.93 3.31 3.89
CA ILE A 158 -5.33 3.48 3.45
C ILE A 158 -5.44 4.23 2.12
N PRO A 159 -6.43 3.89 1.26
CA PRO A 159 -6.76 4.68 0.08
C PRO A 159 -7.45 5.99 0.47
N VAL A 160 -6.97 7.11 -0.08
CA VAL A 160 -7.51 8.45 0.19
C VAL A 160 -7.68 9.26 -1.10
N THR A 161 -8.56 10.24 -1.06
CA THR A 161 -8.60 11.34 -2.03
C THR A 161 -8.08 12.60 -1.38
N VAL A 162 -7.30 13.35 -2.15
CA VAL A 162 -6.54 14.51 -1.69
C VAL A 162 -6.87 15.73 -2.55
N SER A 163 -7.17 16.87 -1.94
CA SER A 163 -7.43 18.13 -2.65
C SER A 163 -6.84 19.34 -1.91
N TRP A 164 -6.58 20.42 -2.64
CA TRP A 164 -6.02 21.67 -2.13
C TRP A 164 -6.44 22.87 -2.97
#